data_AF-A0A5K1ALC2-F1
#
_entry.id   AF-A0A5K1ALC2-F1
#
_cell.length_a   1.000
_cell.length_b   1.000
_cell.length_c   1.000
_cell.angle_alpha   90.00
_cell.angle_beta   90.00
_cell.angle_gamma   90.00
#
_symmetry.space_group_name_H-M   'P 1'
#
loop_
_entity.id
_entity.type
_entity.pdbx_description
1 polymer ?
#
loop_
_entity_poly.entity_id
_entity_poly.type
_entity_poly.pdbx_seq_one_letter_code
_entity_poly.pdbx_strand_id
1 'polypeptide(L)' 'MYLRRSDSGIPLPNVANKILAKVIEYCKKHVDAQKTGDDKIQEEELKAWDAEFVKVDQAMLFNLIL' A
#
# COMPACT_ATOMS: atom_id res chain seq x y z
N MET A 1 -15.67 -0.73 -28.54
CA MET A 1 -15.14 -1.45 -27.36
C MET A 1 -15.42 -0.61 -26.13
N TYR A 2 -16.46 -0.93 -25.36
CA TYR A 2 -16.73 -0.21 -24.11
C TYR A 2 -15.78 -0.73 -23.04
N LEU A 3 -15.00 0.19 -22.47
CA LEU A 3 -14.23 0.00 -21.24
C LEU A 3 -15.20 -0.48 -20.15
N ARG A 4 -15.16 -1.77 -19.84
CA ARG A 4 -15.92 -2.34 -18.73
C ARG A 4 -15.26 -1.83 -17.45
N ARG A 5 -15.69 -0.68 -16.93
CA ARG A 5 -15.55 -0.43 -15.50
C ARG A 5 -16.32 -1.56 -14.83
N SER A 6 -15.64 -2.32 -13.99
CA SER A 6 -16.30 -3.22 -13.06
C SER A 6 -16.98 -2.35 -12.02
N ASP A 7 -18.22 -1.90 -12.29
CA ASP A 7 -19.08 -1.21 -11.31
C ASP A 7 -19.37 -2.13 -10.10
N SER A 8 -19.26 -3.44 -10.31
CA SER A 8 -19.13 -4.43 -9.25
C SER A 8 -17.69 -4.45 -8.72
N GLY A 9 -17.50 -3.98 -7.48
CA GLY A 9 -16.21 -4.04 -6.79
C GLY A 9 -15.60 -5.45 -6.73
N ILE A 10 -14.28 -5.53 -6.56
CA ILE A 10 -13.55 -6.80 -6.43
C ILE A 10 -13.73 -7.32 -4.99
N PRO A 11 -14.40 -8.46 -4.77
CA PRO A 11 -14.60 -8.98 -3.42
C PRO A 11 -13.28 -9.53 -2.86
N LEU A 12 -12.93 -9.10 -1.64
CA LEU A 12 -11.76 -9.55 -0.89
C LEU A 12 -12.22 -10.16 0.45
N PRO A 13 -12.74 -11.40 0.45
CA PRO A 13 -13.42 -11.98 1.61
C PRO A 13 -12.51 -12.23 2.82
N ASN A 14 -11.20 -12.42 2.60
CA ASN A 14 -10.23 -12.77 3.64
C ASN A 14 -9.38 -11.57 4.10
N VAL A 15 -9.69 -10.36 3.63
CA VAL A 15 -8.93 -9.15 3.98
C VAL A 15 -9.80 -8.28 4.87
N ALA A 16 -9.39 -8.11 6.12
CA ALA A 16 -10.07 -7.19 7.02
C ALA A 16 -9.93 -5.74 6.51
N ASN A 17 -10.96 -4.93 6.74
CA ASN A 17 -11.01 -3.52 6.30
C ASN A 17 -9.78 -2.70 6.73
N LYS A 18 -9.28 -2.90 7.95
CA LYS A 18 -8.08 -2.24 8.48
C LYS A 18 -6.81 -2.63 7.74
N ILE A 19 -6.70 -3.88 7.30
CA ILE A 19 -5.57 -4.37 6.50
C ILE A 19 -5.62 -3.74 5.10
N LEU A 20 -6.79 -3.78 4.46
CA LEU A 20 -6.97 -3.20 3.14
C LEU A 20 -6.66 -1.69 3.14
N ALA A 21 -7.07 -0.96 4.18
CA ALA A 21 -6.74 0.46 4.32
C ALA A 21 -5.22 0.71 4.35
N LYS A 22 -4.48 -0.11 5.11
CA LYS A 22 -3.01 -0.05 5.17
C LYS A 22 -2.35 -0.42 3.85
N VAL A 23 -2.83 -1.45 3.15
CA VAL A 23 -2.34 -1.81 1.81
C VAL A 23 -2.53 -0.65 0.83
N ILE A 24 -3.71 -0.01 0.85
CA ILE A 24 -3.99 1.15 0.00
C ILE A 24 -3.06 2.33 0.34
N GLU A 25 -2.80 2.59 1.63
CA GLU A 25 -1.86 3.62 2.09
C GLU A 25 -0.45 3.36 1.54
N TYR A 26 0.06 2.13 1.67
CA TYR A 26 1.34 1.70 1.13
C TYR A 26 1.45 1.94 -0.37
N CYS A 27 0.46 1.49 -1.14
CA CYS A 27 0.44 1.65 -2.59
C CYS A 27 0.46 3.14 -2.99
N LYS A 28 -0.32 3.99 -2.32
CA LYS A 28 -0.36 5.43 -2.61
C LYS A 28 0.99 6.09 -2.36
N LYS A 29 1.61 5.82 -1.21
CA LYS A 29 2.91 6.39 -0.85
C LYS A 29 3.99 6.06 -1.89
N HIS A 30 4.03 4.81 -2.35
CA HIS A 30 4.98 4.37 -3.37
C HIS A 30 4.73 4.96 -4.75
N VAL A 31 3.46 5.07 -5.16
CA VAL A 31 3.09 5.71 -6.43
C VAL A 31 3.43 7.20 -6.41
N ASP A 32 3.24 7.88 -5.29
CA ASP A 32 3.58 9.30 -5.18
C ASP A 32 5.10 9.53 -5.18
N ALA A 33 5.87 8.66 -4.53
CA ALA A 33 7.33 8.69 -4.61
C ALA A 33 7.88 8.42 -6.02
N GLN A 34 7.17 7.68 -6.87
CA GLN A 34 7.61 7.49 -8.27
C GLN A 34 7.39 8.74 -9.17
N LYS A 35 6.58 9.71 -8.74
CA LYS A 35 6.24 10.89 -9.56
C LYS A 35 7.24 12.03 -9.43
N THR A 36 7.95 12.09 -8.32
CA THR A 36 8.95 13.13 -8.04
C THR A 36 10.29 12.70 -8.66
N GLY A 37 11.01 13.61 -9.32
CA GLY A 37 12.11 13.27 -10.25
C GLY A 37 13.51 13.18 -9.64
N ASP A 38 13.66 13.08 -8.32
CA ASP A 38 14.97 12.95 -7.65
C ASP A 38 15.08 11.60 -6.93
N ASP A 39 15.61 10.59 -7.63
CA ASP A 39 15.50 9.17 -7.24
C ASP A 39 16.23 8.83 -5.94
N LYS A 40 17.40 9.43 -5.66
CA LYS A 40 18.23 9.02 -4.52
C LYS A 40 17.67 9.47 -3.17
N ILE A 41 17.26 10.74 -3.08
CA ILE A 41 16.69 11.31 -1.86
C ILE A 41 15.36 10.60 -1.53
N GLN A 42 14.57 10.28 -2.55
CA GLN A 42 13.30 9.60 -2.37
C GLN A 42 13.46 8.14 -1.96
N GLU A 43 14.47 7.42 -2.44
CA GLU A 43 14.72 6.05 -2.01
C GLU A 43 15.03 5.98 -0.51
N GLU A 44 15.80 6.94 0.01
CA GLU A 44 16.16 7.04 1.42
C GLU A 44 14.95 7.42 2.30
N GLU A 45 14.15 8.41 1.87
CA GLU A 45 12.91 8.80 2.53
C GLU A 45 11.86 7.68 2.52
N LEU A 46 11.75 6.94 1.41
CA LEU A 46 10.84 5.82 1.25
C LEU A 46 11.24 4.67 2.19
N LYS A 47 12.54 4.32 2.27
CA LYS A 47 13.06 3.32 3.21
C LYS A 47 12.78 3.69 4.67
N ALA A 48 12.97 4.96 5.03
CA ALA A 48 12.66 5.44 6.38
C ALA A 48 11.15 5.32 6.67
N TRP A 49 10.32 5.68 5.70
CA TRP A 49 8.88 5.55 5.82
C TRP A 49 8.44 4.08 5.93
N ASP A 50 9.00 3.18 5.12
CA ASP A 50 8.72 1.73 5.17
C ASP A 50 9.04 1.15 6.54
N ALA A 51 10.19 1.53 7.11
CA ALA A 51 10.61 1.10 8.44
C ALA A 51 9.62 1.53 9.53
N GLU A 52 9.04 2.73 9.44
CA GLU A 52 7.97 3.17 10.35
C GLU A 52 6.63 2.51 10.04
N PHE A 53 6.30 2.30 8.77
CA PHE A 53 5.03 1.74 8.33
C PHE A 53 4.82 0.31 8.85
N VAL A 54 5.90 -0.49 8.89
CA VAL A 54 5.88 -1.88 9.40
C VAL A 54 5.95 -1.98 10.93
N LYS A 55 6.12 -0.88 11.66
CA LYS A 55 6.03 -0.85 13.15
C LYS A 55 4.59 -0.92 13.61
N VAL A 56 3.96 -2.05 13.33
CA VAL A 56 2.64 -2.43 13.82
C VAL A 56 2.78 -3.62 14.77
N ASP A 57 1.69 -4.00 15.43
CA ASP A 57 1.70 -5.22 16.24
C ASP A 57 1.90 -6.48 15.37
N GLN A 58 2.35 -7.57 16.00
CA GLN A 58 2.70 -8.79 15.30
C GLN A 58 1.53 -9.39 14.49
N ALA A 59 0.30 -9.31 15.02
CA ALA A 59 -0.87 -9.83 14.31
C ALA A 59 -1.15 -9.00 13.06
N MET A 60 -1.07 -7.68 13.15
CA MET A 60 -1.17 -6.78 12.00
C MET A 60 -0.07 -7.04 10.98
N LEU A 61 1.17 -7.23 11.42
CA LEU A 61 2.30 -7.52 10.53
C LEU A 61 2.10 -8.83 9.76
N PHE A 62 1.62 -9.89 10.42
CA PHE A 62 1.31 -11.15 9.75
C PHE A 62 0.24 -10.99 8.68
N ASN A 63 -0.82 -10.22 8.95
CA ASN A 63 -1.88 -9.94 7.96
C ASN A 63 -1.40 -9.08 6.78
N LEU A 64 -0.27 -8.38 6.90
CA LEU A 64 0.32 -7.62 5.79
C LEU A 64 1.24 -8.48 4.91
N ILE A 65 1.72 -9.62 5.42
CA ILE A 65 2.68 -10.50 4.72
C ILE A 65 2.00 -11.73 4.11
N LEU A 66 1.02 -12.31 4.80
CA LEU A 66 0.28 -13.53 4.42
C LEU A 66 -0.92 -13.23 3.54
#